data_AF-A0A9R0TVG1-F1
#
_entry.id   AF-A0A9R0TVG1-F1
#
_cell.length_a   1.000
_cell.length_b   1.000
_cell.length_c   1.000
_cell.angle_alpha   90.00
_cell.angle_beta   90.00
_cell.angle_gamma   90.00
#
_symmetry.space_group_name_H-M   'P 1'
#
loop_
_entity.id
_entity.type
_entity.pdbx_description
1 polymer ?
#
loop_
_entity_poly.entity_id
_entity_poly.type
_entity_poly.pdbx_seq_one_letter_code
_entity_poly.pdbx_strand_id
1 'polypeptide(L)'
;MQSEEEYTREEYVQAAKRCVLDRKEDIEYMYDMDCMFVDQSVPYSARIKGLPSFLKLEYKHAYSRLQTRLGKTFDDIYTRNESIFTGLGIVSLLLLPFLALASIVLFAVSHKDGQNKKDIRVTYILLCCTTMLELLLPCTIFSGLLVPCIFNFLNDPIEGWHDMVSQHNIMSICVRKNKPTFLMKLVTFDFLRELLNQHWYIHQVPIAYQITGKVHRHMEEGWKKYICDTTSYRSFSELRGQLALRMHHQLGWSLKMAFDESILIWHVATELCFYHPNTSPRRRQGEATQDSRSISNYMFYLLLIRPEMLILGTRPGLFKLANDQILKFSEGPLNMTEENLVQAILEMSLPRSNDMITNARKLAEALMELGSEDERWIVIQGVWVEMLCYSASRCRGYLHAKSLGEGGEFLSYIYLLWSFMGMETLADRNHRSEPLQYEQEEALPSRSQGRDGQSAEGDIEMG
;
A
#
# COMPACT_ATOMS: atom_id res chain seq x y z
N MET A 1 -7.30 36.89 7.68
CA MET A 1 -6.07 36.16 8.04
C MET A 1 -6.11 35.95 9.55
N GLN A 2 -6.83 34.92 10.00
CA GLN A 2 -6.79 34.51 11.41
C GLN A 2 -5.40 33.90 11.63
N SER A 3 -4.71 34.32 12.69
CA SER A 3 -3.45 33.69 13.11
C SER A 3 -3.70 32.20 13.27
N GLU A 4 -3.12 31.37 12.41
CA GLU A 4 -3.13 29.92 12.61
C GLU A 4 -2.37 29.64 13.90
N GLU A 5 -3.09 29.16 14.90
CA GLU A 5 -2.52 28.75 16.18
C GLU A 5 -1.55 27.59 15.90
N GLU A 6 -0.25 27.84 16.09
CA GLU A 6 0.80 26.87 15.81
C GLU A 6 0.90 25.91 17.01
N TYR A 7 0.20 24.78 16.93
CA TYR A 7 0.28 23.73 17.94
C TYR A 7 1.70 23.17 18.03
N THR A 8 2.24 23.04 19.23
CA THR A 8 3.36 22.13 19.48
C THR A 8 2.89 20.67 19.34
N ARG A 9 3.83 19.73 19.17
CA ARG A 9 3.50 18.29 19.06
C ARG A 9 2.76 17.77 20.30
N GLU A 10 3.14 18.23 21.49
CA GLU A 10 2.49 17.83 22.74
C GLU A 10 1.05 18.34 22.79
N GLU A 11 0.82 19.62 22.47
CA GLU A 11 -0.52 20.19 22.40
C GLU A 11 -1.37 19.47 21.33
N TYR A 12 -0.76 19.11 20.21
CA TYR A 12 -1.41 18.33 19.16
C TYR A 12 -1.88 16.97 19.67
N VAL A 13 -1.01 16.18 20.30
CA VAL A 13 -1.37 14.84 20.80
C VAL A 13 -2.49 14.93 21.85
N GLN A 14 -2.41 15.89 22.76
CA GLN A 14 -3.46 16.11 23.77
C GLN A 14 -4.79 16.54 23.12
N ALA A 15 -4.77 17.45 22.15
CA ALA A 15 -5.96 17.89 21.43
C ALA A 15 -6.58 16.75 20.61
N ALA A 16 -5.78 16.02 19.84
CA ALA A 16 -6.20 14.86 19.06
C ALA A 16 -6.86 13.79 19.95
N LYS A 17 -6.28 13.50 21.12
CA LYS A 17 -6.85 12.55 22.08
C LYS A 17 -8.21 13.02 22.61
N ARG A 18 -8.38 14.31 22.91
CA ARG A 18 -9.68 14.88 23.29
C ARG A 18 -10.69 14.73 22.15
N CYS A 19 -10.30 15.00 20.90
CA CYS A 19 -11.15 14.82 19.73
C CYS A 19 -11.60 13.35 19.53
N VAL A 20 -10.73 12.38 19.81
CA VAL A 20 -11.05 10.94 19.75
C VAL A 20 -12.11 10.55 20.80
N LEU A 21 -12.08 11.20 21.97
CA LEU A 21 -12.99 10.93 23.09
C LEU A 21 -14.31 11.72 23.01
N ASP A 22 -14.29 12.93 22.43
CA ASP A 22 -15.47 13.79 22.33
C ASP A 22 -16.31 13.46 21.08
N ARG A 23 -17.54 12.98 21.30
CA ARG A 23 -18.49 12.53 20.27
C ARG A 23 -19.34 13.66 19.68
N LYS A 24 -18.88 14.91 19.68
CA LYS A 24 -19.61 15.99 19.00
C LYS A 24 -19.55 15.85 17.48
N GLU A 25 -20.66 16.13 16.81
CA GLU A 25 -20.73 16.22 15.36
C GLU A 25 -20.01 17.51 14.93
N ASP A 26 -18.88 17.37 14.24
CA ASP A 26 -18.12 18.50 13.71
C ASP A 26 -18.32 18.60 12.20
N ILE A 27 -18.23 19.84 11.69
CA ILE A 27 -18.31 20.15 10.27
C ILE A 27 -17.22 19.38 9.52
N GLU A 28 -17.64 18.73 8.44
CA GLU A 28 -16.79 17.96 7.54
C GLU A 28 -15.66 18.83 6.97
N TYR A 29 -14.42 18.53 7.34
CA TYR A 29 -13.25 19.31 6.94
C TYR A 29 -12.15 18.39 6.40
N MET A 30 -11.74 18.65 5.16
CA MET A 30 -10.58 18.01 4.54
C MET A 30 -9.66 19.13 4.07
N TYR A 31 -8.45 19.18 4.64
CA TYR A 31 -7.46 20.19 4.29
C TYR A 31 -6.77 19.86 2.95
N ASP A 32 -6.05 20.84 2.41
CA ASP A 32 -5.36 20.71 1.14
C ASP A 32 -4.22 19.68 1.21
N MET A 33 -4.21 18.79 0.22
CA MET A 33 -3.36 17.60 0.15
C MET A 33 -2.08 17.84 -0.64
N ASP A 34 -1.99 18.94 -1.38
CA ASP A 34 -0.87 19.21 -2.27
C ASP A 34 0.46 19.17 -1.51
N CYS A 35 0.48 19.70 -0.29
CA CYS A 35 1.64 19.64 0.60
C CYS A 35 2.12 18.19 0.89
N MET A 36 1.21 17.22 1.03
CA MET A 36 1.55 15.82 1.28
C MET A 36 2.24 15.16 0.09
N PHE A 37 2.00 15.65 -1.13
CA PHE A 37 2.57 15.12 -2.36
C PHE A 37 3.93 15.74 -2.70
N VAL A 38 4.33 16.81 -2.00
CA VAL A 38 5.61 17.49 -2.18
C VAL A 38 6.52 17.39 -0.94
N ASP A 39 6.36 16.33 -0.15
CA ASP A 39 7.14 16.05 1.07
C ASP A 39 7.07 17.19 2.13
N GLN A 40 5.98 17.97 2.14
CA GLN A 40 5.75 19.01 3.16
C GLN A 40 4.90 18.47 4.32
N SER A 41 5.26 18.87 5.54
CA SER A 41 4.50 18.51 6.74
C SER A 41 3.21 19.33 6.80
N VAL A 42 2.08 18.64 6.97
CA VAL A 42 0.80 19.30 7.23
C VAL A 42 0.83 19.92 8.62
N PRO A 43 0.48 21.21 8.79
CA PRO A 43 0.36 21.85 10.10
C PRO A 43 -0.59 21.09 11.04
N TYR A 44 -0.21 21.00 12.31
CA TYR A 44 -1.01 20.29 13.32
C TYR A 44 -2.43 20.87 13.48
N SER A 45 -2.59 22.19 13.30
CA SER A 45 -3.89 22.87 13.31
C SER A 45 -4.84 22.35 12.23
N ALA A 46 -4.33 22.05 11.03
CA ALA A 46 -5.11 21.48 9.94
C ALA A 46 -5.43 19.99 10.19
N ARG A 47 -4.49 19.23 10.74
CA ARG A 47 -4.70 17.81 11.10
C ARG A 47 -5.78 17.62 12.15
N ILE A 48 -5.78 18.42 13.22
CA ILE A 48 -6.80 18.34 14.27
C ILE A 48 -8.19 18.59 13.68
N LYS A 49 -8.34 19.50 12.73
CA LYS A 49 -9.63 19.78 12.09
C LYS A 49 -10.11 18.62 11.22
N GLY A 50 -9.22 17.92 10.53
CA GLY A 50 -9.58 16.78 9.66
C GLY A 50 -9.74 15.44 10.38
N LEU A 51 -9.02 15.25 11.49
CA LEU A 51 -8.97 13.99 12.24
C LEU A 51 -10.36 13.46 12.68
N PRO A 52 -11.27 14.28 13.24
CA PRO A 52 -12.60 13.82 13.64
C PRO A 52 -13.39 13.20 12.50
N SER A 53 -13.28 13.76 11.29
CA SER A 53 -14.01 13.25 10.12
C SER A 53 -13.60 11.79 9.86
N PHE A 54 -12.31 11.49 9.79
CA PHE A 54 -11.85 10.12 9.46
C PHE A 54 -11.96 9.12 10.62
N LEU A 55 -11.95 9.58 11.87
CA LEU A 55 -12.21 8.71 13.03
C LEU A 55 -13.68 8.35 13.20
N LYS A 56 -14.60 9.28 12.87
CA LYS A 56 -16.05 9.12 13.11
C LYS A 56 -16.80 8.62 11.89
N LEU A 57 -16.31 8.89 10.67
CA LEU A 57 -16.91 8.38 9.44
C LEU A 57 -16.96 6.85 9.49
N GLU A 58 -18.09 6.27 9.09
CA GLU A 58 -18.08 4.85 8.76
C GLU A 58 -16.97 4.60 7.75
N TYR A 59 -16.23 3.53 7.96
CA TYR A 59 -15.08 3.15 7.14
C TYR A 59 -15.39 3.25 5.62
N LYS A 60 -16.62 2.90 5.21
CA LYS A 60 -17.10 3.02 3.83
C LYS A 60 -17.00 4.45 3.27
N HIS A 61 -17.42 5.44 4.05
CA HIS A 61 -17.37 6.84 3.63
C HIS A 61 -15.94 7.39 3.62
N ALA A 62 -15.11 6.99 4.59
CA ALA A 62 -13.69 7.34 4.60
C ALA A 62 -12.99 6.84 3.33
N TYR A 63 -13.23 5.57 2.95
CA TYR A 63 -12.65 4.98 1.75
C TYR A 63 -13.09 5.68 0.45
N SER A 64 -14.39 5.90 0.27
CA SER A 64 -14.92 6.61 -0.90
C SER A 64 -14.35 8.03 -1.01
N ARG A 65 -14.18 8.74 0.12
CA ARG A 65 -13.55 10.06 0.14
C ARG A 65 -12.09 10.03 -0.30
N LEU A 66 -11.33 9.01 0.12
CA LEU A 66 -9.93 8.83 -0.34
C LEU A 66 -9.87 8.62 -1.86
N GLN A 67 -10.78 7.82 -2.42
CA GLN A 67 -10.89 7.59 -3.86
C GLN A 67 -11.16 8.91 -4.61
N THR A 68 -12.18 9.66 -4.20
CA THR A 68 -12.51 10.96 -4.82
C THR A 68 -11.32 11.92 -4.78
N ARG A 69 -10.59 11.96 -3.64
CA ARG A 69 -9.46 12.88 -3.49
C ARG A 69 -8.25 12.47 -4.34
N LEU A 70 -7.95 11.17 -4.45
CA LEU A 70 -6.91 10.68 -5.35
C LEU A 70 -7.26 10.96 -6.81
N GLY A 71 -8.53 10.74 -7.21
CA GLY A 71 -9.03 11.08 -8.54
C GLY A 71 -8.84 12.57 -8.85
N LYS A 72 -9.25 13.45 -7.93
CA LYS A 72 -9.04 14.90 -8.09
C LYS A 72 -7.56 15.27 -8.21
N THR A 73 -6.70 14.65 -7.41
CA THR A 73 -5.24 14.89 -7.48
C THR A 73 -4.66 14.45 -8.83
N PHE A 74 -5.14 13.33 -9.38
CA PHE A 74 -4.79 12.91 -10.73
C PHE A 74 -5.25 13.94 -11.76
N ASP A 75 -6.47 14.46 -11.64
CA ASP A 75 -6.97 15.51 -12.51
C ASP A 75 -6.11 16.77 -12.44
N ASP A 76 -5.74 17.19 -11.23
CA ASP A 76 -4.93 18.39 -10.97
C ASP A 76 -3.51 18.26 -11.56
N ILE A 77 -2.87 17.08 -11.46
CA ILE A 77 -1.45 16.87 -11.83
C ILE A 77 -1.27 16.38 -13.28
N TYR A 78 -2.09 15.42 -13.71
CA TYR A 78 -1.88 14.65 -14.94
C TYR A 78 -2.82 15.02 -16.08
N THR A 79 -3.87 15.79 -15.80
CA THR A 79 -4.82 16.19 -16.82
C THR A 79 -4.76 17.69 -17.08
N ARG A 80 -5.36 18.10 -18.20
CA ARG A 80 -5.53 19.52 -18.54
C ARG A 80 -6.87 20.06 -18.05
N ASN A 81 -7.55 19.38 -17.11
CA ASN A 81 -8.92 19.68 -16.72
C ASN A 81 -9.12 21.15 -16.33
N GLU A 82 -8.29 21.67 -15.42
CA GLU A 82 -8.30 23.09 -15.03
C GLU A 82 -7.96 24.04 -16.20
N SER A 83 -7.04 23.65 -17.08
CA SER A 83 -6.64 24.46 -18.23
C SER A 83 -7.75 24.55 -19.28
N ILE A 84 -8.56 23.50 -19.48
CA ILE A 84 -9.61 23.44 -20.51
C ILE A 84 -10.67 24.53 -20.30
N PHE A 85 -10.97 24.88 -19.04
CA PHE A 85 -11.96 25.92 -18.71
C PHE A 85 -11.40 27.36 -18.78
N THR A 86 -10.13 27.53 -19.12
CA THR A 86 -9.54 28.85 -19.39
C THR A 86 -9.78 29.28 -20.84
N GLY A 87 -9.82 30.59 -21.12
CA GLY A 87 -9.96 31.09 -22.49
C GLY A 87 -8.88 30.57 -23.45
N LEU A 88 -7.63 30.46 -22.99
CA LEU A 88 -6.53 29.89 -23.78
C LEU A 88 -6.71 28.38 -24.02
N GLY A 89 -7.24 27.65 -23.03
CA GLY A 89 -7.57 26.24 -23.14
C GLY A 89 -8.64 25.97 -24.19
N ILE A 90 -9.74 26.74 -24.17
CA ILE A 90 -10.82 26.63 -25.17
C ILE A 90 -10.28 26.91 -26.58
N VAL A 91 -9.46 27.96 -26.75
CA VAL A 91 -8.81 28.24 -28.03
C VAL A 91 -7.92 27.08 -28.48
N SER A 92 -7.13 26.52 -27.58
CA SER A 92 -6.26 25.36 -27.88
C SER A 92 -7.08 24.12 -28.27
N LEU A 93 -8.17 23.84 -27.55
CA LEU A 93 -9.07 22.73 -27.81
C LEU A 93 -9.70 22.81 -29.21
N LEU A 94 -10.06 24.02 -29.65
CA LEU A 94 -10.59 24.24 -30.99
C LEU A 94 -9.50 24.19 -32.05
N LEU A 95 -8.30 24.74 -31.78
CA LEU A 95 -7.24 24.92 -32.79
C LEU A 95 -6.42 23.66 -33.08
N LEU A 96 -6.03 22.89 -32.06
CA LEU A 96 -5.11 21.75 -32.20
C LEU A 96 -5.62 20.66 -33.17
N PRO A 97 -6.92 20.28 -33.18
CA PRO A 97 -7.43 19.32 -34.16
C PRO A 97 -7.27 19.79 -35.61
N PHE A 98 -7.47 21.09 -35.87
CA PHE A 98 -7.28 21.65 -37.20
C PHE A 98 -5.80 21.66 -37.61
N LEU A 99 -4.89 21.97 -36.67
CA LEU A 99 -3.45 21.91 -36.94
C LEU A 99 -2.98 20.47 -37.21
N ALA A 100 -3.50 19.48 -36.49
CA ALA A 100 -3.21 18.07 -36.72
C ALA A 100 -3.71 17.61 -38.10
N LEU A 101 -4.94 18.00 -38.49
CA LEU A 101 -5.49 17.73 -39.81
C LEU A 101 -4.68 18.43 -40.92
N ALA A 102 -4.31 19.69 -40.71
CA ALA A 102 -3.46 20.45 -41.64
C ALA A 102 -2.09 19.77 -41.82
N SER A 103 -1.52 19.21 -40.75
CA SER A 103 -0.25 18.46 -40.81
C SER A 103 -0.36 17.21 -41.68
N ILE A 104 -1.47 16.45 -41.59
CA ILE A 104 -1.75 15.32 -42.51
C ILE A 104 -1.82 15.80 -43.95
N VAL A 105 -2.56 16.88 -44.21
CA VAL A 105 -2.74 17.42 -45.57
C VAL A 105 -1.40 17.91 -46.14
N LEU A 106 -0.63 18.68 -45.38
CA LEU A 106 0.69 19.16 -45.77
C LEU A 106 1.65 18.01 -46.06
N PHE A 107 1.68 16.98 -45.21
CA PHE A 107 2.49 15.81 -45.45
C PHE A 107 2.03 15.02 -46.69
N ALA A 108 0.70 14.94 -46.92
CA ALA A 108 0.14 14.29 -48.10
C ALA A 108 0.53 15.00 -49.41
N VAL A 109 0.57 16.33 -49.41
CA VAL A 109 0.92 17.13 -50.59
C VAL A 109 2.44 17.24 -50.79
N SER A 110 3.25 17.03 -49.74
CA SER A 110 4.71 17.13 -49.83
C SER A 110 5.32 16.10 -50.80
N HIS A 111 6.37 16.53 -51.52
CA HIS A 111 7.19 15.66 -52.36
C HIS A 111 7.95 14.65 -51.49
N LYS A 112 7.87 13.36 -51.85
CA LYS A 112 8.50 12.24 -51.11
C LYS A 112 9.74 11.67 -51.80
N ASP A 113 10.27 12.39 -52.79
CA ASP A 113 11.38 11.93 -53.59
C ASP A 113 12.64 11.77 -52.72
N GLY A 114 13.22 10.56 -52.72
CA GLY A 114 14.39 10.22 -51.89
C GLY A 114 14.10 9.81 -50.45
N GLN A 115 12.84 9.83 -49.99
CA GLN A 115 12.47 9.36 -48.64
C GLN A 115 12.21 7.85 -48.60
N ASN A 116 12.57 7.21 -47.49
CA ASN A 116 12.34 5.78 -47.29
C ASN A 116 10.84 5.48 -47.13
N LYS A 117 10.34 4.50 -47.89
CA LYS A 117 8.93 4.06 -47.85
C LYS A 117 8.46 3.66 -46.45
N LYS A 118 9.35 3.10 -45.61
CA LYS A 118 9.02 2.74 -44.22
C LYS A 118 8.75 3.98 -43.37
N ASP A 119 9.58 5.01 -43.50
CA ASP A 119 9.48 6.24 -42.71
C ASP A 119 8.23 7.04 -43.11
N ILE A 120 7.88 7.04 -44.40
CA ILE A 120 6.62 7.61 -44.89
C ILE A 120 5.42 6.92 -44.21
N ARG A 121 5.43 5.58 -44.15
CA ARG A 121 4.35 4.81 -43.50
C ARG A 121 4.25 5.11 -42.00
N VAL A 122 5.39 5.15 -41.29
CA VAL A 122 5.42 5.49 -39.87
C VAL A 122 4.89 6.91 -39.64
N THR A 123 5.27 7.87 -40.48
CA THR A 123 4.81 9.25 -40.37
C THR A 123 3.30 9.37 -40.56
N TYR A 124 2.72 8.70 -41.56
CA TYR A 124 1.27 8.65 -41.70
C TYR A 124 0.58 8.01 -40.49
N ILE A 125 1.12 6.92 -39.93
CA ILE A 125 0.57 6.29 -38.72
C ILE A 125 0.58 7.29 -37.57
N LEU A 126 1.71 7.96 -37.31
CA LEU A 126 1.83 8.94 -36.23
C LEU A 126 0.89 10.12 -36.40
N LEU A 127 0.78 10.68 -37.62
CA LEU A 127 -0.11 11.79 -37.89
C LEU A 127 -1.58 11.40 -37.75
N CYS A 128 -1.99 10.22 -38.25
CA CYS A 128 -3.35 9.72 -38.09
C CYS A 128 -3.68 9.44 -36.62
N CYS A 129 -2.78 8.82 -35.86
CA CYS A 129 -2.96 8.59 -34.43
C CYS A 129 -3.06 9.91 -33.65
N THR A 130 -2.19 10.87 -33.96
CA THR A 130 -2.21 12.20 -33.32
C THR A 130 -3.52 12.92 -33.61
N THR A 131 -3.96 12.97 -34.87
CA THR A 131 -5.24 13.59 -35.24
C THR A 131 -6.43 12.89 -34.61
N MET A 132 -6.42 11.56 -34.51
CA MET A 132 -7.45 10.82 -33.76
C MET A 132 -7.47 11.24 -32.28
N LEU A 133 -6.31 11.28 -31.61
CA LEU A 133 -6.22 11.69 -30.20
C LEU A 133 -6.70 13.14 -29.98
N GLU A 134 -6.30 14.07 -30.84
CA GLU A 134 -6.72 15.47 -30.78
C GLU A 134 -8.23 15.64 -31.05
N LEU A 135 -8.85 14.79 -31.88
CA LEU A 135 -10.30 14.81 -32.11
C LEU A 135 -11.11 14.17 -30.98
N LEU A 136 -10.54 13.22 -30.22
CA LEU A 136 -11.23 12.55 -29.13
C LEU A 136 -11.57 13.50 -27.97
N LEU A 137 -10.66 14.41 -27.62
CA LEU A 137 -10.84 15.31 -26.48
C LEU A 137 -12.00 16.32 -26.66
N PRO A 138 -12.13 17.05 -27.78
CA PRO A 138 -13.31 17.87 -28.04
C PRO A 138 -14.57 17.01 -28.14
N CYS A 139 -14.52 15.87 -28.83
CA CYS A 139 -15.69 15.00 -29.00
C CYS A 139 -16.25 14.51 -27.67
N THR A 140 -15.41 14.14 -26.71
CA THR A 140 -15.84 13.71 -25.36
C THR A 140 -16.47 14.86 -24.57
N ILE A 141 -15.88 16.06 -24.63
CA ILE A 141 -16.43 17.26 -23.97
C ILE A 141 -17.77 17.69 -24.61
N PHE A 142 -17.84 17.81 -25.94
CA PHE A 142 -19.05 18.19 -26.66
C PHE A 142 -20.16 17.13 -26.53
N SER A 143 -19.81 15.85 -26.60
CA SER A 143 -20.76 14.76 -26.33
C SER A 143 -21.29 14.83 -24.90
N GLY A 144 -20.48 15.27 -23.94
CA GLY A 144 -20.90 15.39 -22.56
C GLY A 144 -21.81 16.58 -22.26
N LEU A 145 -21.61 17.69 -22.98
CA LEU A 145 -22.50 18.85 -22.96
C LEU A 145 -23.87 18.54 -23.58
N LEU A 146 -23.91 17.72 -24.62
CA LEU A 146 -25.15 17.36 -25.33
C LEU A 146 -25.89 16.18 -24.67
N VAL A 147 -25.16 15.25 -24.08
CA VAL A 147 -25.70 14.05 -23.41
C VAL A 147 -24.94 13.83 -22.10
N PRO A 148 -25.39 14.42 -20.98
CA PRO A 148 -24.74 14.27 -19.67
C PRO A 148 -24.56 12.81 -19.24
N CYS A 149 -25.44 11.91 -19.70
CA CYS A 149 -25.36 10.48 -19.42
C CYS A 149 -24.12 9.82 -20.08
N ILE A 150 -23.73 10.25 -21.27
CA ILE A 150 -22.54 9.73 -21.97
C ILE A 150 -21.27 10.31 -21.35
N PHE A 151 -21.29 11.58 -20.92
CA PHE A 151 -20.22 12.16 -20.13
C PHE A 151 -19.97 11.37 -18.86
N ASN A 152 -21.03 11.13 -18.09
CA ASN A 152 -20.96 10.40 -16.84
C ASN A 152 -20.56 8.94 -17.06
N PHE A 153 -20.95 8.31 -18.17
CA PHE A 153 -20.52 6.95 -18.50
C PHE A 153 -19.05 6.85 -18.96
N LEU A 154 -18.54 7.86 -19.68
CA LEU A 154 -17.14 7.90 -20.15
C LEU A 154 -16.18 8.42 -19.07
N ASN A 155 -16.66 9.28 -18.18
CA ASN A 155 -15.92 9.80 -17.02
C ASN A 155 -16.31 9.12 -15.72
N ASP A 156 -17.19 8.10 -15.75
CA ASP A 156 -17.36 7.22 -14.61
C ASP A 156 -15.97 6.63 -14.38
N PRO A 157 -15.31 7.00 -13.27
CA PRO A 157 -13.94 6.61 -13.05
C PRO A 157 -13.95 5.09 -13.04
N ILE A 158 -13.35 4.46 -14.07
CA ILE A 158 -13.41 3.02 -14.37
C ILE A 158 -13.60 2.25 -13.07
N GLU A 159 -14.87 1.95 -12.78
CA GLU A 159 -15.34 1.59 -11.45
C GLU A 159 -14.70 0.24 -11.14
N GLY A 160 -13.63 0.25 -10.35
CA GLY A 160 -12.97 -0.97 -9.91
C GLY A 160 -11.45 -0.97 -9.87
N TRP A 161 -10.73 -0.15 -10.65
CA TRP A 161 -9.25 -0.19 -10.58
C TRP A 161 -8.71 0.33 -9.24
N HIS A 162 -9.40 1.30 -8.65
CA HIS A 162 -9.15 1.83 -7.32
C HIS A 162 -9.27 0.79 -6.19
N ASP A 163 -10.00 -0.29 -6.44
CA ASP A 163 -10.26 -1.34 -5.45
C ASP A 163 -9.26 -2.51 -5.56
N MET A 164 -8.38 -2.46 -6.56
CA MET A 164 -7.42 -3.51 -6.84
C MET A 164 -6.12 -3.32 -6.06
N VAL A 165 -5.58 -4.43 -5.60
CA VAL A 165 -4.25 -4.51 -4.99
C VAL A 165 -3.38 -5.43 -5.83
N SER A 166 -2.24 -4.92 -6.27
CA SER A 166 -1.24 -5.70 -6.99
C SER A 166 -0.76 -6.87 -6.14
N GLN A 167 -0.57 -8.03 -6.76
CA GLN A 167 -0.18 -9.25 -6.06
C GLN A 167 1.03 -9.88 -6.73
N HIS A 168 2.02 -10.21 -5.91
CA HIS A 168 3.17 -10.98 -6.34
C HIS A 168 3.57 -11.96 -5.24
N ASN A 169 4.00 -13.17 -5.61
CA ASN A 169 4.37 -14.20 -4.67
C ASN A 169 5.66 -14.91 -5.11
N ILE A 170 6.59 -15.10 -4.17
CA ILE A 170 7.91 -15.68 -4.45
C ILE A 170 7.83 -17.17 -4.84
N MET A 171 6.92 -17.93 -4.23
CA MET A 171 6.72 -19.34 -4.53
C MET A 171 6.19 -19.49 -5.96
N SER A 172 5.23 -18.66 -6.36
CA SER A 172 4.71 -18.65 -7.73
C SER A 172 5.80 -18.33 -8.77
N ILE A 173 6.73 -17.40 -8.46
CA ILE A 173 7.88 -17.11 -9.35
C ILE A 173 8.74 -18.34 -9.56
N CYS A 174 9.11 -19.01 -8.46
CA CYS A 174 9.99 -20.17 -8.49
C CYS A 174 9.36 -21.31 -9.30
N VAL A 175 8.09 -21.63 -9.02
CA VAL A 175 7.34 -22.67 -9.74
C VAL A 175 7.23 -22.36 -11.24
N ARG A 176 6.97 -21.11 -11.62
CA ARG A 176 6.85 -20.71 -13.04
C ARG A 176 8.17 -20.83 -13.80
N LYS A 177 9.32 -20.58 -13.15
CA LYS A 177 10.62 -20.70 -13.82
C LYS A 177 10.86 -22.12 -14.35
N ASN A 178 10.29 -23.13 -13.69
CA ASN A 178 10.38 -24.53 -14.11
C ASN A 178 9.35 -24.91 -15.20
N LYS A 179 8.38 -24.03 -15.47
CA LYS A 179 7.35 -24.18 -16.50
C LYS A 179 7.23 -22.90 -17.34
N PRO A 180 8.24 -22.56 -18.17
CA PRO A 180 8.21 -21.33 -18.96
C PRO A 180 7.03 -21.34 -19.93
N THR A 181 6.24 -20.27 -19.90
CA THR A 181 5.10 -20.08 -20.82
C THR A 181 5.57 -19.86 -22.25
N PHE A 182 4.65 -19.92 -23.22
CA PHE A 182 4.97 -19.66 -24.62
C PHE A 182 5.67 -18.31 -24.82
N LEU A 183 5.20 -17.25 -24.15
CA LEU A 183 5.82 -15.93 -24.21
C LEU A 183 7.27 -15.95 -23.70
N MET A 184 7.54 -16.64 -22.58
CA MET A 184 8.90 -16.78 -22.05
C MET A 184 9.84 -17.56 -22.97
N LYS A 185 9.30 -18.46 -23.82
CA LYS A 185 10.07 -19.21 -24.82
C LYS A 185 10.45 -18.36 -26.04
N LEU A 186 9.68 -17.32 -26.34
CA LEU A 186 9.95 -16.41 -27.47
C LEU A 186 11.02 -15.37 -27.16
N VAL A 187 11.31 -15.13 -25.88
CA VAL A 187 12.31 -14.15 -25.46
C VAL A 187 13.69 -14.80 -25.49
N THR A 188 14.54 -14.35 -26.43
CA THR A 188 15.89 -14.88 -26.66
C THR A 188 16.91 -14.44 -25.62
N PHE A 189 16.70 -13.30 -24.95
CA PHE A 189 17.63 -12.76 -23.95
C PHE A 189 17.19 -13.09 -22.52
N ASP A 190 18.10 -13.67 -21.73
CA ASP A 190 17.83 -14.06 -20.34
C ASP A 190 17.35 -12.90 -19.46
N PHE A 191 17.93 -11.71 -19.63
CA PHE A 191 17.52 -10.51 -18.89
C PHE A 191 16.05 -10.13 -19.18
N LEU A 192 15.65 -10.13 -20.45
CA LEU A 192 14.27 -9.82 -20.84
C LEU A 192 13.30 -10.89 -20.34
N ARG A 193 13.73 -12.15 -20.28
CA ARG A 193 12.92 -13.24 -19.73
C ARG A 193 12.70 -13.10 -18.23
N GLU A 194 13.72 -12.65 -17.49
CA GLU A 194 13.63 -12.35 -16.06
C GLU A 194 12.69 -11.15 -15.83
N LEU A 195 12.84 -10.08 -16.60
CA LEU A 195 11.96 -8.90 -16.54
C LEU A 195 10.50 -9.26 -16.86
N LEU A 196 10.27 -10.08 -17.89
CA LEU A 196 8.94 -10.57 -18.27
C LEU A 196 8.33 -11.43 -17.15
N ASN A 197 9.11 -12.31 -16.51
CA ASN A 197 8.61 -13.13 -15.40
C ASN A 197 8.13 -12.29 -14.20
N GLN A 198 8.80 -11.17 -13.95
CA GLN A 198 8.49 -10.28 -12.84
C GLN A 198 7.27 -9.40 -13.16
N HIS A 199 7.17 -8.84 -14.36
CA HIS A 199 6.17 -7.82 -14.67
C HIS A 199 4.89 -8.39 -15.30
N TRP A 200 4.97 -9.48 -16.06
CA TRP A 200 3.81 -10.00 -16.79
C TRP A 200 2.80 -10.72 -15.88
N TYR A 201 3.26 -11.22 -14.74
CA TYR A 201 2.46 -12.07 -13.84
C TYR A 201 2.04 -11.35 -12.56
N ILE A 202 2.07 -10.02 -12.57
CA ILE A 202 1.40 -9.20 -11.57
C ILE A 202 -0.09 -9.40 -11.81
N HIS A 203 -0.79 -9.97 -10.84
CA HIS A 203 -2.25 -10.04 -10.86
C HIS A 203 -2.83 -9.02 -9.90
N GLN A 204 -4.09 -8.67 -10.11
CA GLN A 204 -4.80 -7.66 -9.34
C GLN A 204 -5.94 -8.35 -8.58
N VAL A 205 -6.13 -8.02 -7.31
CA VAL A 205 -7.20 -8.59 -6.47
C VAL A 205 -8.05 -7.47 -5.84
N PRO A 206 -9.39 -7.56 -5.86
CA PRO A 206 -10.28 -6.51 -5.35
C PRO A 206 -10.40 -6.57 -3.81
N ILE A 207 -9.31 -6.26 -3.11
CA ILE A 207 -9.22 -6.36 -1.63
C ILE A 207 -8.82 -5.05 -0.93
N ALA A 208 -8.65 -3.97 -1.69
CA ALA A 208 -8.20 -2.69 -1.16
C ALA A 208 -9.12 -2.17 -0.04
N TYR A 209 -10.43 -2.34 -0.22
CA TYR A 209 -11.44 -1.97 0.78
C TYR A 209 -11.28 -2.76 2.09
N GLN A 210 -11.11 -4.07 2.03
CA GLN A 210 -11.03 -4.91 3.23
C GLN A 210 -9.75 -4.59 4.02
N ILE A 211 -8.62 -4.42 3.33
CA ILE A 211 -7.33 -4.07 3.96
C ILE A 211 -7.38 -2.67 4.57
N THR A 212 -7.93 -1.68 3.84
CA THR A 212 -8.00 -0.30 4.34
C THR A 212 -8.86 -0.21 5.60
N GLY A 213 -9.92 -1.02 5.72
CA GLY A 213 -10.73 -1.09 6.94
C GLY A 213 -9.97 -1.65 8.16
N LYS A 214 -9.02 -2.56 7.94
CA LYS A 214 -8.16 -3.09 9.02
C LYS A 214 -7.12 -2.07 9.46
N VAL A 215 -6.58 -1.32 8.49
CA VAL A 215 -5.65 -0.22 8.74
C VAL A 215 -6.34 0.93 9.50
N HIS A 216 -7.57 1.29 9.10
CA HIS A 216 -8.40 2.26 9.83
C HIS A 216 -8.60 1.83 11.28
N ARG A 217 -9.05 0.60 11.51
CA ARG A 217 -9.25 0.05 12.86
C ARG A 217 -7.95 0.06 13.69
N HIS A 218 -6.82 -0.28 13.08
CA HIS A 218 -5.52 -0.27 13.75
C HIS A 218 -5.16 1.12 14.29
N MET A 219 -5.34 2.18 13.49
CA MET A 219 -5.09 3.56 13.91
C MET A 219 -6.11 4.08 14.93
N GLU A 220 -7.39 3.73 14.75
CA GLU A 220 -8.45 4.06 15.71
C GLU A 220 -8.15 3.47 17.09
N GLU A 221 -7.74 2.19 17.14
CA GLU A 221 -7.29 1.56 18.38
C GLU A 221 -6.00 2.17 18.92
N GLY A 222 -5.08 2.56 18.03
CA GLY A 222 -3.89 3.36 18.33
C GLY A 222 -4.22 4.56 19.21
N TRP A 223 -5.07 5.45 18.70
CA TRP A 223 -5.50 6.65 19.42
C TRP A 223 -6.26 6.35 20.72
N LYS A 224 -7.13 5.33 20.71
CA LYS A 224 -7.98 5.01 21.87
C LYS A 224 -7.22 4.35 23.02
N LYS A 225 -6.23 3.51 22.72
CA LYS A 225 -5.65 2.58 23.71
C LYS A 225 -4.16 2.78 23.94
N TYR A 226 -3.40 3.21 22.93
CA TYR A 226 -1.93 3.12 22.96
C TYR A 226 -1.23 4.49 22.93
N ILE A 227 -1.85 5.50 22.31
CA ILE A 227 -1.27 6.84 22.21
C ILE A 227 -1.76 7.69 23.38
N CYS A 228 -0.84 8.04 24.28
CA CYS A 228 -1.13 8.81 25.49
C CYS A 228 -0.39 10.14 25.59
N ASP A 229 0.76 10.25 24.95
CA ASP A 229 1.70 11.36 25.00
C ASP A 229 2.53 11.39 23.70
N THR A 230 3.41 12.39 23.59
CA THR A 230 4.28 12.54 22.41
C THR A 230 5.18 11.31 22.19
N THR A 231 5.64 10.63 23.24
CA THR A 231 6.55 9.49 23.12
C THR A 231 5.84 8.27 22.54
N SER A 232 4.69 7.90 23.09
CA SER A 232 3.84 6.82 22.59
C SER A 232 3.28 7.09 21.19
N TYR A 233 2.97 8.36 20.85
CA TYR A 233 2.61 8.76 19.48
C TYR A 233 3.74 8.46 18.47
N ARG A 234 4.99 8.82 18.82
CA ARG A 234 6.18 8.51 18.00
C ARG A 234 6.39 7.00 17.90
N SER A 235 6.38 6.29 19.03
CA SER A 235 6.59 4.84 19.08
C SER A 235 5.53 4.08 18.27
N PHE A 236 4.26 4.49 18.35
CA PHE A 236 3.18 3.92 17.56
C PHE A 236 3.44 4.09 16.05
N SER A 237 3.96 5.25 15.63
CA SER A 237 4.32 5.53 14.24
C SER A 237 5.56 4.76 13.76
N GLU A 238 6.22 3.99 14.61
CA GLU A 238 7.40 3.18 14.28
C GLU A 238 7.16 1.67 14.34
N LEU A 239 5.91 1.29 14.63
CA LEU A 239 5.45 -0.07 14.62
C LEU A 239 5.56 -0.69 13.23
N ARG A 240 6.14 -1.90 13.18
CA ARG A 240 6.26 -2.78 12.01
C ARG A 240 5.87 -4.22 12.35
N GLY A 241 5.16 -4.43 13.45
CA GLY A 241 4.71 -5.72 13.96
C GLY A 241 4.86 -5.88 15.48
N GLN A 242 5.50 -4.92 16.17
CA GLN A 242 5.77 -5.02 17.61
C GLN A 242 4.47 -5.04 18.43
N LEU A 243 3.41 -4.35 17.97
CA LEU A 243 2.15 -4.36 18.70
C LEU A 243 1.43 -5.70 18.55
N ALA A 244 1.42 -6.29 17.35
CA ALA A 244 0.89 -7.61 17.08
C ALA A 244 1.66 -8.72 17.82
N LEU A 245 2.99 -8.58 17.95
CA LEU A 245 3.86 -9.52 18.66
C LEU A 245 4.00 -9.26 20.16
N ARG A 246 3.24 -8.32 20.74
CA ARG A 246 3.40 -7.93 22.15
C ARG A 246 3.19 -9.08 23.15
N MET A 247 2.43 -10.11 22.78
CA MET A 247 2.23 -11.30 23.62
C MET A 247 3.18 -12.45 23.25
N HIS A 248 4.03 -12.25 22.24
CA HIS A 248 4.91 -13.24 21.64
C HIS A 248 6.32 -12.65 21.44
N HIS A 249 6.92 -12.12 22.51
CA HIS A 249 8.21 -11.42 22.48
C HIS A 249 9.34 -12.25 21.86
N GLN A 250 9.26 -13.59 21.95
CA GLN A 250 10.22 -14.51 21.33
C GLN A 250 10.29 -14.39 19.80
N LEU A 251 9.28 -13.82 19.14
CA LEU A 251 9.25 -13.59 17.70
C LEU A 251 9.84 -12.22 17.31
N GLY A 252 10.13 -11.34 18.28
CA GLY A 252 10.56 -9.97 18.03
C GLY A 252 11.90 -9.84 17.28
N TRP A 253 12.76 -10.86 17.31
CA TRP A 253 14.00 -10.89 16.53
C TRP A 253 13.75 -10.77 15.02
N SER A 254 12.62 -11.30 14.52
CA SER A 254 12.27 -11.28 13.11
C SER A 254 11.98 -9.87 12.59
N LEU A 255 11.59 -8.97 13.50
CA LEU A 255 11.39 -7.57 13.20
C LEU A 255 12.71 -6.81 13.24
N LYS A 256 13.65 -7.13 14.14
CA LYS A 256 14.89 -6.34 14.36
C LYS A 256 15.83 -6.22 13.15
N MET A 257 15.62 -7.01 12.10
CA MET A 257 16.40 -6.97 10.86
C MET A 257 16.11 -5.71 10.03
N ALA A 258 16.85 -5.54 8.94
CA ALA A 258 16.53 -4.52 7.95
C ALA A 258 15.11 -4.75 7.40
N PHE A 259 14.37 -3.68 7.12
CA PHE A 259 12.94 -3.78 6.84
C PHE A 259 12.61 -4.63 5.59
N ASP A 260 13.42 -4.50 4.54
CA ASP A 260 13.33 -5.29 3.32
C ASP A 260 13.60 -6.79 3.56
N GLU A 261 14.55 -7.12 4.44
CA GLU A 261 14.79 -8.50 4.91
C GLU A 261 13.61 -9.03 5.72
N SER A 262 13.05 -8.23 6.64
CA SER A 262 11.88 -8.61 7.42
C SER A 262 10.68 -8.90 6.53
N ILE A 263 10.38 -8.05 5.52
CA ILE A 263 9.30 -8.31 4.55
C ILE A 263 9.52 -9.66 3.87
N LEU A 264 10.73 -9.95 3.39
CA LEU A 264 11.01 -11.17 2.66
C LEU A 264 10.88 -12.43 3.54
N ILE A 265 11.41 -12.37 4.77
CA ILE A 265 11.32 -13.45 5.76
C ILE A 265 9.87 -13.71 6.15
N TRP A 266 9.11 -12.65 6.46
CA TRP A 266 7.70 -12.76 6.81
C TRP A 266 6.85 -13.24 5.63
N HIS A 267 7.17 -12.83 4.40
CA HIS A 267 6.47 -13.28 3.19
C HIS A 267 6.62 -14.79 3.01
N VAL A 268 7.85 -15.30 3.05
CA VAL A 268 8.12 -16.73 2.98
C VAL A 268 7.47 -17.47 4.15
N ALA A 269 7.62 -16.98 5.39
CA ALA A 269 7.03 -17.61 6.58
C ALA A 269 5.50 -17.68 6.50
N THR A 270 4.84 -16.65 5.95
CA THR A 270 3.39 -16.65 5.74
C THR A 270 2.96 -17.75 4.78
N GLU A 271 3.69 -17.96 3.68
CA GLU A 271 3.42 -19.05 2.73
C GLU A 271 3.70 -20.43 3.34
N LEU A 272 4.75 -20.56 4.15
CA LEU A 272 5.05 -21.79 4.90
C LEU A 272 3.91 -22.13 5.87
N CYS A 273 3.40 -21.16 6.63
CA CYS A 273 2.24 -21.35 7.51
C CYS A 273 0.95 -21.66 6.74
N PHE A 274 0.74 -21.04 5.58
CA PHE A 274 -0.46 -21.25 4.75
C PHE A 274 -0.56 -22.68 4.22
N TYR A 275 0.55 -23.20 3.68
CA TYR A 275 0.62 -24.56 3.12
C TYR A 275 1.07 -25.62 4.14
N HIS A 276 1.27 -25.26 5.41
CA HIS A 276 1.69 -26.20 6.44
C HIS A 276 0.69 -27.38 6.56
N PRO A 277 1.17 -28.64 6.77
CA PRO A 277 0.29 -29.81 6.90
C PRO A 277 -0.75 -29.69 8.03
N ASN A 278 -0.38 -29.04 9.12
CA ASN A 278 -1.26 -28.79 10.26
C ASN A 278 -2.21 -27.58 10.09
N THR A 279 -2.25 -26.93 8.92
CA THR A 279 -3.18 -25.83 8.66
C THR A 279 -4.44 -26.35 7.98
N SER A 280 -5.58 -26.22 8.64
CA SER A 280 -6.84 -26.78 8.16
C SER A 280 -7.34 -26.12 6.85
N PRO A 281 -7.98 -26.87 5.92
CA PRO A 281 -8.51 -26.31 4.67
C PRO A 281 -9.54 -25.20 4.89
N ARG A 282 -10.36 -25.32 5.93
CA ARG A 282 -11.33 -24.29 6.33
C ARG A 282 -10.63 -23.00 6.74
N ARG A 283 -9.54 -23.10 7.51
CA ARG A 283 -8.75 -21.94 7.94
C ARG A 283 -8.02 -21.27 6.78
N ARG A 284 -7.57 -22.03 5.77
CA ARG A 284 -7.03 -21.43 4.53
C ARG A 284 -8.02 -20.48 3.87
N GLN A 285 -9.32 -20.74 3.97
CA GLN A 285 -10.39 -19.88 3.40
C GLN A 285 -10.88 -18.80 4.38
N GLY A 286 -10.38 -18.76 5.61
CA GLY A 286 -10.81 -17.78 6.61
C GLY A 286 -10.30 -16.38 6.27
N GLU A 287 -11.10 -15.35 6.58
CA GLU A 287 -10.85 -13.94 6.25
C GLU A 287 -9.42 -13.50 6.66
N ALA A 288 -9.06 -13.65 7.95
CA ALA A 288 -7.75 -13.24 8.44
C ALA A 288 -6.57 -13.89 7.68
N THR A 289 -6.76 -15.12 7.20
CA THR A 289 -5.75 -15.86 6.44
C THR A 289 -5.59 -15.28 5.04
N GLN A 290 -6.71 -15.06 4.34
CA GLN A 290 -6.72 -14.52 2.99
C GLN A 290 -6.17 -13.09 2.96
N ASP A 291 -6.60 -12.23 3.87
CA ASP A 291 -6.07 -10.87 3.94
C ASP A 291 -4.59 -10.85 4.29
N SER A 292 -4.15 -11.70 5.23
CA SER A 292 -2.72 -11.81 5.57
C SER A 292 -1.90 -12.17 4.36
N ARG A 293 -2.37 -13.14 3.57
CA ARG A 293 -1.71 -13.56 2.33
C ARG A 293 -1.73 -12.45 1.28
N SER A 294 -2.84 -11.74 1.13
CA SER A 294 -2.97 -10.63 0.18
C SER A 294 -2.10 -9.42 0.53
N ILE A 295 -1.99 -9.05 1.82
CA ILE A 295 -1.09 -7.98 2.27
C ILE A 295 0.36 -8.44 2.10
N SER A 296 0.70 -9.67 2.50
CA SER A 296 2.03 -10.27 2.29
C SER A 296 2.46 -10.22 0.82
N ASN A 297 1.59 -10.65 -0.10
CA ASN A 297 1.84 -10.62 -1.54
C ASN A 297 1.97 -9.18 -2.08
N TYR A 298 1.21 -8.23 -1.52
CA TYR A 298 1.34 -6.82 -1.89
C TYR A 298 2.65 -6.20 -1.41
N MET A 299 3.06 -6.48 -0.17
CA MET A 299 4.33 -6.02 0.39
C MET A 299 5.52 -6.60 -0.38
N PHE A 300 5.43 -7.87 -0.78
CA PHE A 300 6.42 -8.49 -1.66
C PHE A 300 6.40 -7.89 -3.07
N TYR A 301 5.23 -7.58 -3.63
CA TYR A 301 5.09 -6.83 -4.88
C TYR A 301 5.82 -5.48 -4.80
N LEU A 302 5.60 -4.71 -3.73
CA LEU A 302 6.30 -3.45 -3.52
C LEU A 302 7.81 -3.66 -3.43
N LEU A 303 8.29 -4.69 -2.73
CA LEU A 303 9.71 -5.01 -2.63
C LEU A 303 10.37 -5.30 -3.98
N LEU A 304 9.64 -5.96 -4.87
CA LEU A 304 10.16 -6.40 -6.17
C LEU A 304 10.01 -5.34 -7.27
N ILE A 305 8.83 -4.72 -7.36
CA ILE A 305 8.40 -3.88 -8.49
C ILE A 305 8.46 -2.39 -8.16
N ARG A 306 8.17 -2.00 -6.91
CA ARG A 306 8.11 -0.61 -6.44
C ARG A 306 8.98 -0.35 -5.20
N PRO A 307 10.26 -0.80 -5.17
CA PRO A 307 11.09 -0.73 -3.97
C PRO A 307 11.29 0.71 -3.45
N GLU A 308 11.19 1.71 -4.33
CA GLU A 308 11.23 3.12 -4.00
C GLU A 308 10.07 3.58 -3.11
N MET A 309 8.92 2.88 -3.14
CA MET A 309 7.74 3.20 -2.35
C MET A 309 7.71 2.50 -0.99
N LEU A 310 8.63 1.58 -0.68
CA LEU A 310 8.68 0.92 0.64
C LEU A 310 9.34 1.81 1.69
N ILE A 311 10.65 1.98 1.57
CA ILE A 311 11.50 2.87 2.38
C ILE A 311 12.69 3.29 1.54
N LEU A 312 13.31 4.42 1.90
CA LEU A 312 14.59 4.82 1.33
C LEU A 312 15.66 3.76 1.66
N GLY A 313 16.40 3.31 0.64
CA GLY A 313 17.48 2.34 0.79
C GLY A 313 17.05 0.87 0.72
N THR A 314 15.78 0.57 0.40
CA THR A 314 15.33 -0.80 0.05
C THR A 314 16.26 -1.43 -0.98
N ARG A 315 16.65 -2.70 -0.77
CA ARG A 315 17.59 -3.44 -1.63
C ARG A 315 16.86 -4.47 -2.49
N PRO A 316 16.54 -4.17 -3.77
CA PRO A 316 15.80 -5.11 -4.63
C PRO A 316 16.58 -6.41 -4.91
N GLY A 317 17.91 -6.36 -4.83
CA GLY A 317 18.78 -7.53 -5.03
C GLY A 317 18.58 -8.66 -4.01
N LEU A 318 18.00 -8.37 -2.83
CA LEU A 318 17.70 -9.41 -1.82
C LEU A 318 16.71 -10.45 -2.34
N PHE A 319 15.74 -10.02 -3.15
CA PHE A 319 14.80 -10.94 -3.78
C PHE A 319 15.55 -11.96 -4.65
N LYS A 320 16.55 -11.55 -5.43
CA LYS A 320 17.29 -12.47 -6.31
C LYS A 320 18.00 -13.55 -5.50
N LEU A 321 18.66 -13.15 -4.40
CA LEU A 321 19.30 -14.08 -3.48
C LEU A 321 18.29 -15.07 -2.89
N ALA A 322 17.11 -14.58 -2.49
CA ALA A 322 16.04 -15.42 -1.97
C ALA A 322 15.50 -16.41 -3.00
N ASN A 323 15.23 -15.93 -4.21
CA ASN A 323 14.75 -16.73 -5.32
C ASN A 323 15.76 -17.83 -5.67
N ASP A 324 17.05 -17.51 -5.76
CA ASP A 324 18.10 -18.50 -6.04
C ASP A 324 18.23 -19.57 -4.93
N GLN A 325 17.97 -19.21 -3.67
CA GLN A 325 17.91 -20.19 -2.58
C GLN A 325 16.68 -21.09 -2.69
N ILE A 326 15.49 -20.53 -2.97
CA ILE A 326 14.24 -21.30 -3.06
C ILE A 326 14.24 -22.21 -4.30
N LEU A 327 14.82 -21.74 -5.41
CA LEU A 327 14.89 -22.50 -6.66
C LEU A 327 15.61 -23.85 -6.50
N LYS A 328 16.55 -23.98 -5.55
CA LYS A 328 17.23 -25.26 -5.26
C LYS A 328 16.24 -26.37 -4.85
N PHE A 329 15.14 -26.02 -4.18
CA PHE A 329 14.09 -26.97 -3.81
C PHE A 329 13.10 -27.23 -4.95
N SER A 330 13.15 -26.39 -5.98
CA SER A 330 12.24 -26.46 -7.11
C SER A 330 12.73 -27.43 -8.20
N GLU A 331 13.99 -27.90 -8.15
CA GLU A 331 14.64 -28.77 -9.16
C GLU A 331 14.07 -30.21 -9.24
N GLY A 332 12.97 -30.50 -8.54
CA GLY A 332 12.30 -31.80 -8.49
C GLY A 332 11.28 -32.05 -9.62
N PRO A 333 10.08 -32.59 -9.33
CA PRO A 333 9.17 -33.14 -10.34
C PRO A 333 8.67 -32.11 -11.36
N LEU A 334 8.41 -32.58 -12.60
CA LEU A 334 7.83 -31.82 -13.73
C LEU A 334 6.51 -31.10 -13.41
N ASN A 335 5.83 -31.45 -12.31
CA ASN A 335 4.57 -30.88 -11.83
C ASN A 335 4.68 -30.18 -10.47
N MET A 336 5.76 -29.42 -10.26
CA MET A 336 5.88 -28.58 -9.07
C MET A 336 4.68 -27.61 -8.92
N THR A 337 4.13 -27.54 -7.72
CA THR A 337 3.10 -26.59 -7.27
C THR A 337 3.67 -25.76 -6.12
N GLU A 338 3.00 -24.67 -5.72
CA GLU A 338 3.40 -23.90 -4.54
C GLU A 338 3.38 -24.75 -3.26
N GLU A 339 2.36 -25.59 -3.10
CA GLU A 339 2.21 -26.47 -1.94
C GLU A 339 3.33 -27.52 -1.87
N ASN A 340 3.66 -28.17 -2.99
CA ASN A 340 4.75 -29.15 -3.05
C ASN A 340 6.11 -28.50 -2.82
N LEU A 341 6.32 -27.28 -3.32
CA LEU A 341 7.54 -26.52 -3.09
C LEU A 341 7.69 -26.15 -1.60
N VAL A 342 6.62 -25.66 -0.97
CA VAL A 342 6.62 -25.38 0.47
C VAL A 342 6.92 -26.65 1.26
N GLN A 343 6.30 -27.78 0.91
CA GLN A 343 6.55 -29.05 1.60
C GLN A 343 8.03 -29.46 1.51
N ALA A 344 8.66 -29.31 0.34
CA ALA A 344 10.09 -29.58 0.18
C ALA A 344 10.98 -28.66 1.03
N ILE A 345 10.58 -27.40 1.24
CA ILE A 345 11.30 -26.46 2.12
C ILE A 345 11.14 -26.84 3.60
N LEU A 346 9.95 -27.31 4.01
CA LEU A 346 9.67 -27.73 5.39
C LEU A 346 10.42 -29.01 5.77
N GLU A 347 10.57 -29.96 4.83
CA GLU A 347 11.24 -31.25 5.05
C GLU A 347 12.78 -31.15 5.07
N MET A 348 13.35 -30.00 4.70
CA MET A 348 14.79 -29.79 4.73
C MET A 348 15.35 -29.83 6.17
N SER A 349 16.48 -30.53 6.33
CA SER A 349 17.32 -30.42 7.54
C SER A 349 17.88 -29.00 7.67
N LEU A 350 17.59 -28.34 8.81
CA LEU A 350 18.13 -27.01 9.14
C LEU A 350 19.65 -26.95 8.90
N PRO A 351 20.14 -26.16 7.93
CA PRO A 351 21.55 -25.86 7.89
C PRO A 351 21.91 -25.01 9.12
N ARG A 352 23.19 -25.06 9.53
CA ARG A 352 23.71 -24.19 10.60
C ARG A 352 23.84 -22.72 10.17
N SER A 353 23.56 -22.38 8.91
CA SER A 353 23.62 -21.00 8.39
C SER A 353 22.38 -20.20 8.81
N ASN A 354 22.60 -18.94 9.21
CA ASN A 354 21.52 -17.96 9.39
C ASN A 354 21.17 -17.28 8.05
N ASP A 355 20.82 -18.08 7.04
CA ASP A 355 20.29 -17.53 5.78
C ASP A 355 18.79 -17.19 5.87
N MET A 356 18.29 -16.52 4.84
CA MET A 356 16.92 -16.00 4.80
C MET A 356 15.88 -17.12 4.87
N ILE A 357 16.06 -18.23 4.14
CA ILE A 357 15.13 -19.38 4.21
C ILE A 357 15.13 -20.00 5.61
N THR A 358 16.31 -20.15 6.22
CA THR A 358 16.44 -20.69 7.58
C THR A 358 15.71 -19.81 8.59
N ASN A 359 15.83 -18.49 8.48
CA ASN A 359 15.10 -17.55 9.34
C ASN A 359 13.59 -17.58 9.07
N ALA A 360 13.14 -17.62 7.81
CA ALA A 360 11.73 -17.73 7.48
C ALA A 360 11.10 -19.03 8.01
N ARG A 361 11.84 -20.15 7.96
CA ARG A 361 11.39 -21.43 8.50
C ARG A 361 11.34 -21.43 10.03
N LYS A 362 12.37 -20.88 10.70
CA LYS A 362 12.35 -20.68 12.17
C LYS A 362 11.16 -19.82 12.60
N LEU A 363 10.87 -18.75 11.87
CA LEU A 363 9.71 -17.90 12.12
C LEU A 363 8.40 -18.67 11.90
N ALA A 364 8.28 -19.41 10.80
CA ALA A 364 7.10 -20.22 10.52
C ALA A 364 6.86 -21.28 11.60
N GLU A 365 7.88 -22.04 12.01
CA GLU A 365 7.80 -23.04 13.09
C GLU A 365 7.29 -22.40 14.39
N ALA A 366 7.88 -21.27 14.80
CA ALA A 366 7.47 -20.57 16.00
C ALA A 366 6.05 -19.97 15.90
N LEU A 367 5.60 -19.56 14.69
CA LEU A 367 4.21 -19.17 14.44
C LEU A 367 3.26 -20.38 14.50
N MET A 368 3.70 -21.55 14.03
CA MET A 368 2.92 -22.79 14.08
C MET A 368 2.71 -23.28 15.51
N GLU A 369 3.61 -22.95 16.43
CA GLU A 369 3.51 -23.23 17.86
C GLU A 369 2.59 -22.27 18.63
N LEU A 370 2.12 -21.18 18.00
CA LEU A 370 1.15 -20.26 18.61
C LEU A 370 -0.20 -20.95 18.79
N GLY A 371 -0.85 -20.62 19.92
CA GLY A 371 -2.01 -21.29 20.51
C GLY A 371 -2.99 -21.89 19.50
N SER A 372 -4.00 -21.12 19.08
CA SER A 372 -4.97 -21.59 18.07
C SER A 372 -4.59 -21.15 16.66
N GLU A 373 -5.11 -21.84 15.64
CA GLU A 373 -4.98 -21.38 14.25
C GLU A 373 -5.53 -19.94 14.06
N ASP A 374 -6.59 -19.58 14.80
CA ASP A 374 -7.18 -18.25 14.74
C ASP A 374 -6.23 -17.20 15.33
N GLU A 375 -5.65 -17.47 16.50
CA GLU A 375 -4.66 -16.61 17.13
C GLU A 375 -3.46 -16.37 16.19
N ARG A 376 -2.93 -17.45 15.59
CA ARG A 376 -1.83 -17.38 14.64
C ARG A 376 -2.11 -16.40 13.49
N TRP A 377 -3.24 -16.55 12.82
CA TRP A 377 -3.56 -15.71 11.66
C TRP A 377 -3.94 -14.27 12.03
N ILE A 378 -4.46 -14.05 13.25
CA ILE A 378 -4.65 -12.69 13.80
C ILE A 378 -3.30 -12.01 14.02
N VAL A 379 -2.32 -12.72 14.57
CA VAL A 379 -0.97 -12.20 14.79
C VAL A 379 -0.27 -11.88 13.46
N ILE A 380 -0.31 -12.82 12.50
CA ILE A 380 0.26 -12.62 11.16
C ILE A 380 -0.40 -11.41 10.47
N GLN A 381 -1.73 -11.29 10.54
CA GLN A 381 -2.46 -10.14 9.99
C GLN A 381 -2.01 -8.82 10.63
N GLY A 382 -1.90 -8.78 11.95
CA GLY A 382 -1.47 -7.59 12.68
C GLY A 382 -0.08 -7.12 12.26
N VAL A 383 0.88 -8.04 12.13
CA VAL A 383 2.23 -7.70 11.66
C VAL A 383 2.20 -7.12 10.26
N TRP A 384 1.45 -7.73 9.34
CA TRP A 384 1.34 -7.22 7.98
C TRP A 384 0.66 -5.85 7.89
N VAL A 385 -0.38 -5.60 8.70
CA VAL A 385 -1.02 -4.28 8.81
C VAL A 385 -0.03 -3.24 9.31
N GLU A 386 0.76 -3.55 10.35
CA GLU A 386 1.79 -2.64 10.85
C GLU A 386 2.89 -2.37 9.81
N MET A 387 3.39 -3.39 9.11
CA MET A 387 4.39 -3.20 8.04
C MET A 387 3.85 -2.37 6.86
N LEU A 388 2.57 -2.53 6.51
CA LEU A 388 1.92 -1.75 5.46
C LEU A 388 1.82 -0.26 5.87
N CYS A 389 1.36 0.01 7.09
CA CYS A 389 1.31 1.36 7.66
C CYS A 389 2.71 1.98 7.74
N TYR A 390 3.69 1.19 8.19
CA TYR A 390 5.09 1.61 8.25
C TYR A 390 5.56 2.04 6.86
N SER A 391 5.38 1.22 5.83
CA SER A 391 5.80 1.55 4.45
C SER A 391 5.13 2.83 3.95
N ALA A 392 3.82 2.95 4.11
CA ALA A 392 3.08 4.13 3.68
C ALA A 392 3.59 5.42 4.35
N SER A 393 3.91 5.36 5.65
CA SER A 393 4.44 6.50 6.41
C SER A 393 5.89 6.87 6.07
N ARG A 394 6.61 6.01 5.34
CA ARG A 394 8.03 6.16 4.99
C ARG A 394 8.27 6.41 3.51
N CYS A 395 7.27 6.21 2.68
CA CYS A 395 7.28 6.58 1.28
C CYS A 395 7.31 8.10 1.13
N ARG A 396 7.97 8.58 0.06
CA ARG A 396 7.99 10.00 -0.26
C ARG A 396 6.67 10.42 -0.90
N GLY A 397 6.15 11.57 -0.51
CA GLY A 397 4.93 12.17 -1.03
C GLY A 397 4.89 12.22 -2.55
N TYR A 398 6.01 12.62 -3.19
CA TYR A 398 6.05 12.75 -4.65
C TYR A 398 5.93 11.40 -5.36
N LEU A 399 6.29 10.28 -4.72
CA LEU A 399 6.11 8.94 -5.29
C LEU A 399 4.64 8.56 -5.31
N HIS A 400 3.87 8.95 -4.28
CA HIS A 400 2.42 8.77 -4.27
C HIS A 400 1.73 9.60 -5.36
N ALA A 401 2.23 10.81 -5.64
CA ALA A 401 1.74 11.61 -6.76
C ALA A 401 2.15 10.98 -8.09
N LYS A 402 3.43 10.63 -8.24
CA LYS A 402 3.98 10.03 -9.45
C LYS A 402 3.20 8.78 -9.86
N SER A 403 2.87 7.94 -8.89
CA SER A 403 2.18 6.68 -9.14
C SER A 403 0.80 6.86 -9.75
N LEU A 404 0.14 8.01 -9.54
CA LEU A 404 -1.17 8.30 -10.15
C LEU A 404 -1.10 8.33 -11.68
N GLY A 405 0.00 8.85 -12.24
CA GLY A 405 0.24 8.83 -13.70
C GLY A 405 0.51 7.44 -14.27
N GLU A 406 0.71 6.43 -13.41
CA GLU A 406 1.02 5.05 -13.78
C GLU A 406 -0.14 4.09 -13.44
N GLY A 407 -1.33 4.62 -13.14
CA GLY A 407 -2.53 3.84 -12.79
C GLY A 407 -2.91 3.86 -11.32
N GLY A 408 -2.13 4.56 -10.48
CA GLY A 408 -2.32 4.62 -9.04
C GLY A 408 -1.68 3.44 -8.31
N GLU A 409 -1.45 3.60 -7.00
CA GLU A 409 -0.89 2.55 -6.15
C GLU A 409 -1.68 2.46 -4.85
N PHE A 410 -1.98 1.24 -4.42
CA PHE A 410 -2.77 1.00 -3.20
C PHE A 410 -2.14 1.64 -1.95
N LEU A 411 -0.80 1.67 -1.89
CA LEU A 411 -0.06 2.30 -0.79
C LEU A 411 -0.41 3.79 -0.63
N SER A 412 -0.77 4.48 -1.71
CA SER A 412 -1.22 5.88 -1.65
C SER A 412 -2.51 6.03 -0.88
N TYR A 413 -3.45 5.07 -0.95
CA TYR A 413 -4.65 5.08 -0.12
C TYR A 413 -4.30 4.98 1.37
N ILE A 414 -3.39 4.06 1.69
CA ILE A 414 -2.94 3.86 3.06
C ILE A 414 -2.20 5.08 3.60
N TYR A 415 -1.35 5.70 2.78
CA TYR A 415 -0.63 6.94 3.14
C TYR A 415 -1.59 8.08 3.47
N LEU A 416 -2.60 8.28 2.63
CA LEU A 416 -3.58 9.34 2.84
C LEU A 416 -4.47 9.07 4.05
N LEU A 417 -4.93 7.83 4.21
CA LEU A 417 -5.66 7.44 5.41
C LEU A 417 -4.82 7.67 6.66
N TRP A 418 -3.55 7.28 6.64
CA TRP A 418 -2.60 7.48 7.74
C TRP A 418 -2.48 8.97 8.12
N SER A 419 -2.28 9.82 7.12
CA SER A 419 -2.19 11.28 7.30
C SER A 419 -3.48 11.89 7.84
N PHE A 420 -4.64 11.51 7.28
CA PHE A 420 -5.95 12.01 7.72
C PHE A 420 -6.38 11.48 9.09
N MET A 421 -5.91 10.31 9.48
CA MET A 421 -6.04 9.80 10.84
C MET A 421 -5.00 10.39 11.79
N GLY A 422 -4.33 11.49 11.39
CA GLY A 422 -3.50 12.30 12.26
C GLY A 422 -2.16 11.67 12.62
N MET A 423 -1.74 10.63 11.91
CA MET A 423 -0.49 9.94 12.20
C MET A 423 0.72 10.66 11.58
N GLU A 424 1.91 10.32 12.07
CA GLU A 424 3.16 10.99 11.67
C GLU A 424 3.62 10.49 10.29
N THR A 425 3.80 11.40 9.33
CA THR A 425 4.26 11.09 7.96
C THR A 425 5.78 11.22 7.85
N LEU A 426 6.37 10.86 6.70
CA LEU A 426 7.80 11.03 6.46
C LEU A 426 8.25 12.49 6.62
N ALA A 427 7.44 13.44 6.12
CA ALA A 427 7.76 14.86 6.17
C ALA A 427 7.91 15.35 7.62
N ASP A 428 7.05 14.91 8.54
CA ASP A 428 7.11 15.29 9.95
C ASP A 428 8.39 14.82 10.63
N ARG A 429 8.84 13.62 10.25
CA ARG A 429 10.01 12.98 10.83
C ARG A 429 11.29 13.69 10.46
N ASN A 430 11.36 14.24 9.25
CA ASN A 430 12.51 15.02 8.79
C ASN A 430 12.69 16.32 9.58
N HIS A 431 11.63 16.81 10.22
CA HIS A 431 11.67 17.99 11.09
C HIS A 431 11.89 17.65 12.58
N ARG A 432 12.19 16.39 12.92
CA ARG A 432 12.48 16.00 14.31
C ARG A 432 13.78 16.66 14.78
N SER A 433 13.71 17.38 15.89
CA SER A 433 14.88 18.00 16.55
C SER A 433 15.63 17.03 17.47
N GLU A 434 15.00 15.93 17.88
CA GLU A 434 15.53 15.01 18.90
C GLU A 434 15.53 13.55 18.40
N PRO A 435 16.64 12.80 18.59
CA PRO A 435 16.65 11.36 18.39
C PRO A 435 15.81 10.66 19.45
N LEU A 436 15.21 9.52 19.10
CA LEU A 436 14.53 8.67 20.08
C LEU A 436 15.53 8.17 21.11
N GLN A 437 15.29 8.48 22.39
CA GLN A 437 15.92 7.77 23.48
C GLN A 437 15.34 6.36 23.46
N TYR A 438 16.15 5.38 23.03
CA TYR A 438 15.83 3.97 23.23
C TYR A 438 15.95 3.69 24.72
N GLU A 439 14.92 4.02 25.49
CA GLU A 439 14.77 3.44 26.82
C GLU A 439 14.57 1.93 26.63
N GLN A 440 15.43 1.17 27.31
CA GLN A 440 15.34 -0.27 27.38
C GLN A 440 13.94 -0.67 27.85
N GLU A 441 13.22 -1.42 27.01
CA GLU A 441 12.18 -2.38 27.37
C GLU A 441 11.48 -2.14 28.72
N GLU A 442 10.47 -1.26 28.74
CA GLU A 442 9.35 -1.42 29.66
C GLU A 442 8.02 -1.42 28.90
N ALA A 443 7.18 -2.36 29.31
CA ALA A 443 6.01 -2.83 28.60
C ALA A 443 5.03 -1.71 28.22
N LEU A 444 4.46 -1.82 27.02
CA LEU A 444 3.15 -1.26 26.72
C LEU A 444 2.21 -1.56 27.90
N PRO A 445 1.50 -0.57 28.47
CA PRO A 445 0.77 -0.76 29.72
C PRO A 445 -0.23 -1.90 29.59
N SER A 446 -0.01 -2.93 30.39
CA SER A 446 -0.91 -4.05 30.54
C SER A 446 -2.21 -3.58 31.18
N ARG A 447 -3.32 -3.97 30.55
CA ARG A 447 -4.69 -3.73 30.97
C ARG A 447 -4.84 -4.02 32.47
N SER A 448 -5.15 -3.00 33.27
CA SER A 448 -5.55 -3.19 34.67
C SER A 448 -6.82 -4.04 34.71
N GLN A 449 -6.67 -5.34 34.95
CA GLN A 449 -7.79 -6.17 35.40
C GLN A 449 -8.15 -5.68 36.81
N GLY A 450 -9.31 -5.03 36.93
CA GLY A 450 -9.93 -4.75 38.21
C GLY A 450 -10.09 -6.05 38.97
N ARG A 451 -9.35 -6.19 40.06
CA ARG A 451 -9.43 -7.28 41.00
C ARG A 451 -10.24 -6.78 42.19
N ASP A 452 -11.55 -6.73 42.05
CA ASP A 452 -12.44 -6.61 43.21
C ASP A 452 -12.85 -8.03 43.62
N GLY A 453 -12.18 -8.51 44.66
CA GLY A 453 -12.51 -9.72 45.40
C GLY A 453 -12.61 -9.39 46.88
N GLN A 454 -13.84 -9.14 47.31
CA GLN A 454 -14.50 -9.48 48.60
C GLN A 454 -13.64 -9.59 49.87
N SER A 455 -14.02 -8.82 50.91
CA SER A 455 -14.68 -9.35 52.13
C SER A 455 -14.78 -8.28 53.21
N ALA A 456 -16.02 -7.93 53.58
CA ALA A 456 -16.35 -7.35 54.87
C ALA A 456 -17.69 -7.98 55.30
N GLU A 457 -17.58 -9.11 55.99
CA GLU A 457 -18.64 -9.76 56.72
C GLU A 457 -18.32 -9.52 58.21
N GLY A 458 -19.19 -8.80 58.90
CA GLY A 458 -19.00 -8.41 60.29
C GLY A 458 -19.89 -7.22 60.61
N ASP A 459 -21.07 -7.51 61.17
CA ASP A 459 -21.72 -6.79 62.28
C ASP A 459 -23.25 -6.90 62.18
N ILE A 460 -23.79 -7.92 62.85
CA ILE A 460 -25.16 -7.89 63.36
C ILE A 460 -25.13 -8.38 64.80
N GLU A 461 -25.14 -7.44 65.75
CA GLU A 461 -25.62 -7.68 67.11
C GLU A 461 -26.68 -6.62 67.48
N MET A 462 -27.85 -7.14 67.85
CA MET A 462 -28.87 -6.63 68.76
C MET A 462 -29.55 -5.26 68.51
N GLY A 463 -30.86 -5.36 68.25
CA GLY A 463 -31.86 -4.29 68.31
C GLY A 463 -33.24 -4.81 67.93
#